data_AF-A0A1T5FXE3-F1
#
_entry.id   AF-A0A1T5FXE3-F1
#
_cell.length_a   1.000
_cell.length_b   1.000
_cell.length_c   1.000
_cell.angle_alpha   90.00
_cell.angle_beta   90.00
_cell.angle_gamma   90.00
#
_symmetry.space_group_name_H-M   'P 1'
#
loop_
_entity.id
_entity.type
_entity.pdbx_description
1 polymer ?
#
loop_
_entity_poly.entity_id
_entity_poly.type
_entity_poly.pdbx_seq_one_letter_code
_entity_poly.pdbx_strand_id
1 'polypeptide(L)'
;MSELEPIKNGVARPNGNITSLEVYDKYGAMAYGIILQILPQVHLAQEVLVSVFSSPQLQACNSYPFSFAACVIKLARAKAVEAKRKLMAIAPVADPANALDASPEKIFDLSFCQGFTPEEVAGKLNISKSEVLRSFHEYFKLYRNA
;
A
#
# COMPACT_ATOMS: atom_id res chain seq x y z
N MET A 1 27.02 44.90 -34.36
CA MET A 1 25.94 45.12 -33.39
C MET A 1 25.48 43.74 -32.94
N SER A 2 25.74 43.42 -31.68
CA SER A 2 25.31 42.18 -31.03
C SER A 2 23.86 42.34 -30.61
N GLU A 3 22.96 41.51 -31.14
CA GLU A 3 21.64 41.34 -30.55
C GLU A 3 21.67 40.09 -29.67
N LEU A 4 21.52 40.31 -28.37
CA LEU A 4 21.42 39.29 -27.33
C LEU A 4 20.02 38.68 -27.39
N GLU A 5 19.91 37.40 -27.73
CA GLU A 5 18.68 36.65 -27.51
C GLU A 5 18.46 36.38 -26.01
N PRO A 6 17.23 36.52 -25.50
CA PRO A 6 16.93 36.28 -24.10
C PRO A 6 16.92 34.77 -23.82
N ILE A 7 17.73 34.34 -22.85
CA ILE A 7 17.72 32.98 -22.30
C ILE A 7 16.34 32.71 -21.70
N LYS A 8 15.51 31.96 -22.43
CA LYS A 8 14.31 31.35 -21.87
C LYS A 8 14.76 30.32 -20.85
N ASN A 9 14.69 30.69 -19.56
CA ASN A 9 14.72 29.76 -18.44
C ASN A 9 13.48 28.86 -18.52
N GLY A 10 13.56 27.83 -19.37
CA GLY A 10 12.72 26.65 -19.26
C GLY A 10 13.18 25.90 -18.03
N VAL A 11 12.39 25.97 -16.95
CA VAL A 11 12.50 25.01 -15.85
C VAL A 11 12.37 23.64 -16.49
N ALA A 12 13.49 22.93 -16.59
CA ALA A 12 13.54 21.57 -17.10
C ALA A 12 12.66 20.71 -16.19
N ARG A 13 11.43 20.41 -16.64
CA ARG A 13 10.71 19.26 -16.11
C ARG A 13 11.59 18.05 -16.42
N PRO A 14 11.96 17.21 -15.44
CA PRO A 14 12.69 15.99 -15.75
C PRO A 14 11.77 15.11 -16.60
N ASN A 15 11.97 15.14 -17.91
CA ASN A 15 11.35 14.26 -18.91
C ASN A 15 12.01 12.87 -18.90
N GLY A 16 12.37 12.37 -17.71
CA GLY A 16 12.90 11.03 -17.53
C GLY A 16 11.86 10.17 -16.85
N ASN A 17 11.37 9.12 -17.53
CA ASN A 17 10.67 8.05 -16.84
C ASN A 17 11.60 7.54 -15.73
N ILE A 18 11.21 7.71 -14.46
CA ILE A 18 11.99 7.21 -13.33
C ILE A 18 12.14 5.70 -13.52
N THR A 19 13.38 5.24 -13.51
CA THR A 19 13.71 3.82 -13.67
C THR A 19 13.21 3.01 -12.47
N SER A 20 12.96 1.71 -12.66
CA SER A 20 12.59 0.83 -11.54
C SER A 20 13.63 0.86 -10.40
N LEU A 21 14.90 1.10 -10.70
CA LEU A 21 15.97 1.22 -9.71
C LEU A 21 15.84 2.50 -8.88
N GLU A 22 15.64 3.66 -9.52
CA GLU A 22 15.42 4.92 -8.79
C GLU A 22 14.13 4.89 -7.96
N VAL A 23 13.08 4.23 -8.47
CA VAL A 23 11.84 4.00 -7.72
C VAL A 23 12.12 3.09 -6.51
N TYR A 24 12.92 2.04 -6.68
CA TYR A 24 13.33 1.13 -5.61
C TYR A 24 14.16 1.84 -4.54
N ASP A 25 15.18 2.62 -4.91
CA ASP A 25 16.03 3.34 -3.96
C ASP A 25 15.21 4.32 -3.11
N LYS A 26 14.21 4.97 -3.73
CA LYS A 26 13.38 5.97 -3.06
C LYS A 26 12.27 5.37 -2.19
N TYR A 27 11.64 4.28 -2.62
CA TYR A 27 10.42 3.75 -2.01
C TYR A 27 10.53 2.31 -1.49
N GLY A 28 11.67 1.65 -1.70
CA GLY A 28 11.90 0.25 -1.36
C GLY A 28 11.70 -0.03 0.12
N ALA A 29 12.29 0.77 1.00
CA ALA A 29 12.14 0.61 2.45
C ALA A 29 10.67 0.75 2.90
N MET A 30 9.95 1.73 2.35
CA MET A 30 8.53 1.95 2.65
C MET A 30 7.67 0.77 2.15
N ALA A 31 7.87 0.35 0.89
CA ALA A 31 7.15 -0.79 0.33
C ALA A 31 7.43 -2.07 1.13
N TYR A 32 8.69 -2.30 1.50
CA TYR A 32 9.11 -3.46 2.29
C TYR A 32 8.48 -3.46 3.69
N GLY A 33 8.41 -2.31 4.37
CA GLY A 33 7.72 -2.18 5.65
C GLY A 33 6.24 -2.55 5.57
N ILE A 34 5.53 -2.06 4.54
CA ILE A 34 4.12 -2.43 4.29
C ILE A 34 3.98 -3.93 4.04
N ILE A 35 4.87 -4.52 3.24
CA ILE A 35 4.84 -5.96 2.95
C ILE A 35 5.04 -6.76 4.24
N LEU A 36 6.00 -6.39 5.08
CA LEU A 36 6.28 -7.10 6.35
C LEU A 36 5.12 -7.03 7.35
N GLN A 37 4.38 -5.93 7.40
CA GLN A 37 3.18 -5.83 8.24
C GLN A 37 2.11 -6.86 7.84
N ILE A 38 2.04 -7.20 6.55
CA ILE A 38 1.03 -8.12 5.99
C ILE A 38 1.53 -9.56 6.03
N LEU A 39 2.78 -9.75 5.63
CA LEU A 39 3.48 -11.02 5.45
C LEU A 39 4.78 -10.98 6.27
N PRO A 40 4.74 -11.34 7.57
CA PRO A 40 5.88 -11.25 8.48
C PRO A 40 6.87 -12.41 8.29
N GLN A 41 7.26 -12.68 7.05
CA GLN A 41 8.27 -13.67 6.68
C GLN A 41 9.27 -13.01 5.74
N VAL A 42 10.50 -12.78 6.24
CA VAL A 42 11.54 -11.99 5.55
C VAL A 42 11.77 -12.46 4.11
N HIS A 43 11.94 -13.77 3.91
CA HIS A 43 12.20 -14.35 2.59
C HIS A 43 11.06 -14.05 1.60
N LEU A 44 9.81 -14.33 1.98
CA LEU A 44 8.66 -14.09 1.11
C LEU A 44 8.40 -12.60 0.91
N ALA A 45 8.64 -11.78 1.93
CA ALA A 45 8.52 -10.33 1.82
C ALA A 45 9.50 -9.75 0.80
N GLN A 46 10.74 -10.27 0.74
CA GLN A 46 11.72 -9.89 -0.28
C GLN A 46 11.29 -10.31 -1.69
N GLU A 47 10.75 -11.52 -1.87
CA GLU A 47 10.20 -11.94 -3.16
C GLU A 47 9.06 -11.04 -3.63
N VAL A 48 8.15 -10.69 -2.72
CA VAL A 48 7.05 -9.76 -3.00
C VAL A 48 7.59 -8.37 -3.34
N LEU A 49 8.63 -7.90 -2.65
CA LEU A 49 9.29 -6.63 -2.93
C LEU A 49 9.85 -6.59 -4.35
N VAL A 50 10.58 -7.64 -4.76
CA VAL A 50 11.06 -7.77 -6.15
C VAL A 50 9.88 -7.76 -7.13
N SER A 51 8.80 -8.47 -6.82
CA SER A 51 7.57 -8.47 -7.63
C SER A 51 6.89 -7.10 -7.74
N VAL A 52 7.00 -6.23 -6.74
CA VAL A 52 6.49 -4.85 -6.79
C VAL A 52 7.28 -4.03 -7.81
N PHE A 53 8.61 -4.00 -7.70
CA PHE A 53 9.46 -3.10 -8.50
C PHE A 53 9.74 -3.61 -9.92
N SER A 54 9.50 -4.90 -10.17
CA SER A 54 9.48 -5.50 -11.51
C SER A 54 8.11 -5.45 -12.19
N SER A 55 7.05 -5.01 -11.48
CA SER A 55 5.71 -5.00 -12.05
C SER A 55 5.52 -3.90 -13.09
N PRO A 56 4.90 -4.19 -14.25
CA PRO A 56 4.51 -3.15 -15.21
C PRO A 56 3.49 -2.17 -14.59
N GLN A 57 2.74 -2.58 -13.57
CA GLN A 57 1.78 -1.73 -12.86
C GLN A 57 2.44 -0.56 -12.12
N LEU A 58 3.75 -0.65 -11.83
CA LEU A 58 4.50 0.44 -11.23
C LEU A 58 4.53 1.68 -12.15
N GLN A 59 4.54 1.47 -13.47
CA GLN A 59 4.52 2.57 -14.44
C GLN A 59 3.20 3.34 -14.42
N ALA A 60 2.09 2.68 -14.06
CA ALA A 60 0.79 3.33 -13.90
C ALA A 60 0.78 4.30 -12.70
N CYS A 61 1.74 4.22 -11.78
CA CYS A 61 1.85 5.16 -10.67
C CYS A 61 2.20 6.58 -11.11
N ASN A 62 2.77 6.78 -12.30
CA ASN A 62 3.02 8.12 -12.87
C ASN A 62 1.73 8.90 -13.15
N SER A 63 0.60 8.21 -13.33
CA SER A 63 -0.71 8.81 -13.60
C SER A 63 -1.69 8.64 -12.44
N TYR A 64 -1.20 8.26 -11.24
CA TYR A 64 -2.05 8.09 -10.08
C TYR A 64 -2.58 9.46 -9.60
N PRO A 65 -3.88 9.61 -9.28
CA PRO A 65 -4.49 10.90 -8.94
C PRO A 65 -4.00 11.50 -7.61
N PHE A 66 -3.26 10.73 -6.81
CA PHE A 66 -2.65 11.17 -5.56
C PHE A 66 -1.12 11.18 -5.69
N SER A 67 -0.38 10.86 -4.62
CA SER A 67 1.08 10.78 -4.69
C SER A 67 1.56 9.46 -5.29
N PHE A 68 2.74 9.49 -5.91
CA PHE A 68 3.42 8.28 -6.37
C PHE A 68 3.64 7.30 -5.20
N ALA A 69 3.98 7.81 -4.01
CA ALA A 69 4.13 7.00 -2.80
C ALA A 69 2.84 6.25 -2.43
N ALA A 70 1.68 6.91 -2.51
CA ALA A 70 0.39 6.26 -2.24
C ALA A 70 0.11 5.13 -3.25
N CYS A 71 0.48 5.31 -4.52
CA CYS A 71 0.38 4.24 -5.51
C CYS A 71 1.31 3.06 -5.17
N VAL A 72 2.57 3.31 -4.79
CA VAL A 72 3.52 2.26 -4.39
C VAL A 72 3.01 1.49 -3.17
N ILE A 73 2.49 2.19 -2.15
CA ILE A 73 1.87 1.57 -0.97
C ILE A 73 0.70 0.67 -1.39
N LYS A 74 -0.18 1.17 -2.26
CA LYS A 74 -1.33 0.39 -2.76
C LYS A 74 -0.87 -0.87 -3.50
N LEU A 75 0.14 -0.76 -4.37
CA LEU A 75 0.68 -1.87 -5.14
C LEU A 75 1.37 -2.91 -4.24
N ALA A 76 2.21 -2.45 -3.30
CA ALA A 76 2.88 -3.31 -2.33
C ALA A 76 1.89 -4.09 -1.48
N ARG A 77 0.86 -3.41 -0.94
CA ARG A 77 -0.23 -4.04 -0.20
C ARG A 77 -0.95 -5.10 -1.04
N ALA A 78 -1.34 -4.76 -2.28
CA ALA A 78 -2.08 -5.68 -3.13
C ALA A 78 -1.30 -6.98 -3.39
N LYS A 79 0.00 -6.87 -3.72
CA LYS A 79 0.86 -8.03 -3.95
C LYS A 79 1.13 -8.82 -2.67
N ALA A 80 1.30 -8.16 -1.53
CA ALA A 80 1.49 -8.83 -0.24
C ALA A 80 0.25 -9.63 0.20
N VAL A 81 -0.95 -9.05 0.06
CA VAL A 81 -2.22 -9.73 0.35
C VAL A 81 -2.42 -10.92 -0.59
N GLU A 82 -2.11 -10.77 -1.88
CA GLU A 82 -2.19 -11.87 -2.85
C GLU A 82 -1.25 -13.03 -2.46
N ALA A 83 0.00 -12.72 -2.11
CA ALA A 83 0.97 -13.71 -1.66
C ALA A 83 0.51 -14.41 -0.37
N LYS A 84 0.04 -13.65 0.63
CA LYS A 84 -0.54 -14.18 1.87
C LYS A 84 -1.71 -15.14 1.60
N ARG A 85 -2.62 -14.75 0.70
CA ARG A 85 -3.77 -15.59 0.31
C ARG A 85 -3.33 -16.90 -0.35
N LYS A 86 -2.32 -16.86 -1.21
CA LYS A 86 -1.75 -18.07 -1.85
C LYS A 86 -1.15 -19.02 -0.80
N LEU A 87 -0.46 -18.50 0.21
CA LEU A 87 0.10 -19.31 1.30
C LEU A 87 -1.00 -19.97 2.14
N MET A 88 -2.03 -19.20 2.53
CA MET A 88 -3.15 -19.71 3.30
C MET A 88 -3.97 -20.76 2.55
N ALA A 89 -3.99 -20.72 1.22
CA ALA A 89 -4.64 -21.75 0.41
C ALA A 89 -3.90 -23.10 0.43
N ILE A 90 -2.58 -23.08 0.63
CA ILE A 90 -1.73 -24.29 0.68
C ILE A 90 -1.74 -24.89 2.09
N ALA A 91 -1.76 -24.06 3.13
CA ALA A 91 -1.85 -24.48 4.53
C ALA A 91 -2.87 -23.58 5.26
N PRO A 92 -4.12 -24.03 5.45
CA PRO A 92 -5.09 -23.28 6.21
C PRO A 92 -4.64 -23.24 7.67
N VAL A 93 -4.11 -22.10 8.09
CA VAL A 93 -3.87 -21.81 9.50
C VAL A 93 -5.24 -21.51 10.11
N ALA A 94 -5.59 -22.23 11.18
CA ALA A 94 -6.83 -22.00 11.91
C ALA A 94 -6.89 -20.53 12.36
N ASP A 95 -7.92 -19.81 11.92
CA ASP A 95 -8.20 -18.44 12.36
C ASP A 95 -8.38 -18.48 13.89
N PRO A 96 -7.48 -17.88 14.69
CA PRO A 96 -7.66 -17.84 16.13
C PRO A 96 -8.91 -17.00 16.40
N ALA A 97 -9.98 -17.68 16.82
CA ALA A 97 -11.23 -17.17 17.35
C ALA A 97 -11.51 -15.68 17.05
N ASN A 98 -12.39 -15.43 16.06
CA ASN A 98 -13.05 -14.14 15.87
C ASN A 98 -13.85 -13.79 17.14
N ALA A 99 -13.19 -13.21 18.14
CA ALA A 99 -13.88 -12.34 19.06
C ALA A 99 -14.47 -11.20 18.20
N LEU A 100 -15.72 -10.83 18.49
CA LEU A 100 -16.40 -9.66 17.91
C LEU A 100 -15.74 -8.36 18.40
N ASP A 101 -14.43 -8.26 18.22
CA ASP A 101 -13.64 -7.08 18.53
C ASP A 101 -13.75 -6.11 17.35
N ALA A 102 -14.61 -5.11 17.54
CA ALA A 102 -14.81 -4.01 16.60
C ALA A 102 -13.91 -2.80 16.91
N SER A 103 -12.76 -3.01 17.54
CA SER A 103 -11.77 -1.95 17.74
C SER A 103 -11.32 -1.33 16.40
N PRO A 104 -11.01 -0.02 16.36
CA PRO A 104 -10.49 0.64 15.16
C PRO A 104 -9.26 -0.05 14.57
N GLU A 105 -8.37 -0.56 15.42
CA GLU A 105 -7.18 -1.31 15.03
C GLU A 105 -7.52 -2.62 14.34
N LYS A 106 -8.47 -3.40 14.89
CA LYS A 106 -8.88 -4.68 14.30
C LYS A 106 -9.62 -4.49 12.99
N ILE A 107 -10.49 -3.47 12.91
CA ILE A 107 -11.19 -3.08 11.68
C ILE A 107 -10.19 -2.67 10.60
N PHE A 108 -9.19 -1.86 10.97
CA PHE A 108 -8.12 -1.46 10.06
C PHE A 108 -7.29 -2.67 9.61
N ASP A 109 -6.90 -3.58 10.49
CA ASP A 109 -6.14 -4.79 10.15
C ASP A 109 -6.91 -5.71 9.18
N LEU A 110 -8.20 -5.96 9.45
CA LEU A 110 -9.05 -6.76 8.57
C LEU A 110 -9.11 -6.17 7.17
N SER A 111 -9.27 -4.85 7.06
CA SER A 111 -9.28 -4.22 5.75
C SER A 111 -7.88 -4.19 5.14
N PHE A 112 -6.92 -3.55 5.81
CA PHE A 112 -5.60 -3.26 5.27
C PHE A 112 -4.72 -4.52 5.13
N CYS A 113 -4.56 -5.31 6.18
CA CYS A 113 -3.62 -6.43 6.20
C CYS A 113 -4.23 -7.74 5.69
N GLN A 114 -5.54 -7.93 5.86
CA GLN A 114 -6.21 -9.16 5.42
C GLN A 114 -6.92 -9.01 4.07
N GLY A 115 -7.06 -7.77 3.59
CA GLY A 115 -7.55 -7.50 2.24
C GLY A 115 -9.07 -7.41 2.11
N PHE A 116 -9.81 -7.45 3.22
CA PHE A 116 -11.27 -7.38 3.18
C PHE A 116 -11.76 -5.99 2.80
N THR A 117 -12.81 -5.96 1.98
CA THR A 117 -13.59 -4.76 1.67
C THR A 117 -14.36 -4.28 2.89
N PRO A 118 -14.72 -2.98 2.98
CA PRO A 118 -15.53 -2.48 4.09
C PRO A 118 -16.84 -3.26 4.31
N GLU A 119 -17.45 -3.75 3.23
CA GLU A 119 -18.64 -4.60 3.24
C GLU A 119 -18.37 -5.97 3.86
N GLU A 120 -17.26 -6.62 3.50
CA GLU A 120 -16.86 -7.91 4.08
C GLU A 120 -16.50 -7.77 5.57
N VAL A 121 -15.83 -6.67 5.95
CA VAL A 121 -15.53 -6.37 7.35
C VAL A 121 -16.82 -6.16 8.15
N ALA A 122 -17.76 -5.37 7.61
CA ALA A 122 -19.08 -5.15 8.19
C ALA A 122 -19.82 -6.49 8.43
N GLY A 123 -19.82 -7.37 7.44
CA GLY A 123 -20.41 -8.71 7.56
C GLY A 123 -19.72 -9.59 8.60
N LYS A 124 -18.39 -9.58 8.68
CA LYS A 124 -17.62 -10.37 9.65
C LYS A 124 -17.83 -9.94 11.10
N LEU A 125 -17.97 -8.63 11.33
CA LEU A 125 -18.10 -8.05 12.66
C LEU A 125 -19.56 -7.78 13.06
N ASN A 126 -20.52 -8.04 12.16
CA ASN A 126 -21.94 -7.75 12.34
C ASN A 126 -22.21 -6.27 12.72
N ILE A 127 -21.52 -5.35 12.03
CA ILE A 127 -21.69 -3.90 12.17
C ILE A 127 -22.07 -3.28 10.81
N SER A 128 -22.47 -2.02 10.79
CA SER A 128 -22.76 -1.31 9.55
C SER A 128 -21.47 -0.88 8.81
N LYS A 129 -21.56 -0.74 7.48
CA LYS A 129 -20.49 -0.15 6.68
C LYS A 129 -20.11 1.27 7.15
N SER A 130 -21.08 2.06 7.59
CA SER A 130 -20.81 3.40 8.13
C SER A 130 -19.98 3.37 9.41
N GLU A 131 -20.17 2.35 10.26
CA GLU A 131 -19.33 2.14 11.45
C GLU A 131 -17.91 1.77 11.05
N VAL A 132 -17.71 0.87 10.08
CA VAL A 132 -16.37 0.54 9.54
C VAL A 132 -15.63 1.80 9.07
N LEU A 133 -16.29 2.65 8.28
CA LEU A 133 -15.69 3.89 7.77
C LEU A 133 -15.38 4.89 8.89
N ARG A 134 -16.24 4.98 9.92
CA ARG A 134 -15.98 5.80 11.11
C ARG A 134 -14.76 5.29 11.87
N SER A 135 -14.65 3.97 12.06
CA SER A 135 -13.51 3.35 12.75
C SER A 135 -12.19 3.58 12.02
N PHE A 136 -12.16 3.62 10.68
CA PHE A 136 -10.95 4.05 9.96
C PHE A 136 -10.53 5.48 10.31
N HIS A 137 -11.49 6.40 10.41
CA HIS A 137 -11.19 7.77 10.81
C HIS A 137 -10.65 7.85 12.24
N GLU A 138 -11.24 7.10 13.17
CA GLU A 138 -10.78 7.01 14.56
C GLU A 138 -9.37 6.43 14.66
N TYR A 139 -9.08 5.34 13.94
CA TYR A 139 -7.75 4.75 13.85
C TYR A 139 -6.71 5.78 13.43
N PHE A 140 -6.93 6.50 12.31
CA PHE A 140 -5.97 7.51 11.86
C PHE A 140 -5.85 8.71 12.81
N LYS A 141 -6.91 9.05 13.55
CA LYS A 141 -6.87 10.11 14.56
C LYS A 141 -5.96 9.73 15.73
N LEU A 142 -5.96 8.47 16.15
CA LEU A 142 -5.08 7.98 17.22
C LEU A 142 -3.61 8.13 16.83
N TYR A 143 -3.23 7.75 15.60
CA TYR A 143 -1.86 7.86 15.10
C TYR A 143 -1.41 9.28 14.77
N ARG A 144 -2.33 10.21 14.53
CA ARG A 144 -1.97 11.63 14.29
C ARG A 144 -1.63 12.38 15.59
N ASN A 145 -2.08 11.88 16.73
CA ASN A 145 -1.90 12.49 18.04
C ASN A 145 -0.85 11.76 18.91
N ALA A 146 -0.20 10.74 18.37
CA ALA A 146 0.90 9.98 18.98
C ALA A 146 2.25 10.49 18.45
#